data_AF-A0A0B2P6J2-F1
#
_entry.id   AF-A0A0B2P6J2-F1
#
_cell.length_a   1.000
_cell.length_b   1.000
_cell.length_c   1.000
_cell.angle_alpha   90.00
_cell.angle_beta   90.00
_cell.angle_gamma   90.00
#
_symmetry.space_group_name_H-M   'P 1'
#
loop_
_entity.id
_entity.type
_entity.pdbx_description
1 polymer ?
#
loop_
_entity_poly.entity_id
_entity_poly.type
_entity_poly.pdbx_seq_one_letter_code
_entity_poly.pdbx_strand_id
1 'polypeptide(L)'
;MVEEHDQRITLEDYSSSLVPQFFTSITRPEVQANNINYPHSLIHLIQGNLFQGLPNEDPYAHLATFIEICNTVKIVGVPDKAMRLSLFSFSL
;
A
#
# COMPACT_ATOMS: atom_id res chain seq x y z
N MET A 1 -39.37 11.13 20.13
CA MET A 1 -39.49 9.70 19.76
C MET A 1 -39.11 9.64 18.30
N VAL A 2 -37.92 9.13 17.98
CA VAL A 2 -37.41 9.06 16.60
C VAL A 2 -37.59 7.62 16.17
N GLU A 3 -38.44 7.40 15.17
CA GLU A 3 -38.78 6.08 14.67
C GLU A 3 -37.65 5.54 13.78
N GLU A 4 -37.10 4.41 14.19
CA GLU A 4 -36.12 3.62 13.49
C GLU A 4 -36.79 2.97 12.27
N HIS A 5 -36.42 3.39 11.06
CA HIS A 5 -36.82 2.71 9.83
C HIS A 5 -35.89 1.52 9.60
N ASP A 6 -36.39 0.32 9.90
CA ASP A 6 -35.82 -0.98 9.53
C ASP A 6 -35.75 -1.09 8.00
N GLN A 7 -34.63 -0.69 7.43
CA GLN A 7 -34.36 -0.89 6.01
C GLN A 7 -34.20 -2.40 5.78
N ARG A 8 -35.17 -3.01 5.09
CA ARG A 8 -35.06 -4.40 4.63
C ARG A 8 -33.94 -4.50 3.60
N ILE A 9 -32.76 -4.93 4.03
CA ILE A 9 -31.61 -5.19 3.17
C ILE A 9 -31.71 -6.62 2.63
N THR A 10 -31.66 -6.78 1.31
CA THR A 10 -31.67 -8.09 0.65
C THR A 10 -30.24 -8.61 0.43
N LEU A 11 -30.06 -9.93 0.26
CA LEU A 11 -28.72 -10.51 0.02
C LEU A 11 -28.06 -9.95 -1.26
N GLU A 12 -28.86 -9.53 -2.25
CA GLU A 12 -28.40 -8.90 -3.48
C GLU A 12 -27.87 -7.48 -3.24
N ASP A 13 -28.36 -6.76 -2.23
CA ASP A 13 -27.85 -5.44 -1.84
C ASP A 13 -26.43 -5.52 -1.26
N TYR A 14 -26.01 -6.67 -0.73
CA TYR A 14 -24.62 -6.92 -0.33
C TYR A 14 -23.70 -7.24 -1.52
N SER A 15 -24.25 -7.68 -2.65
CA SER A 15 -23.49 -7.87 -3.89
C SER A 15 -23.25 -6.56 -4.64
N SER A 16 -24.10 -5.57 -4.36
CA SER A 16 -23.94 -4.19 -4.81
C SER A 16 -22.83 -3.56 -4.00
N SER A 17 -21.62 -3.56 -4.56
CA SER A 17 -20.45 -2.90 -3.99
C SER A 17 -20.68 -1.38 -3.91
N LEU A 18 -21.50 -0.91 -2.97
CA LEU A 18 -21.45 0.44 -2.38
C LEU A 18 -20.24 0.58 -1.46
N VAL A 19 -19.20 -0.21 -1.71
CA VAL A 19 -17.86 0.06 -1.23
C VAL A 19 -17.57 1.46 -1.77
N PRO A 20 -17.37 2.49 -0.91
CA PRO A 20 -16.72 3.72 -1.39
C PRO A 20 -15.54 3.21 -2.19
N GLN A 21 -15.31 3.67 -3.43
CA GLN A 21 -14.07 3.32 -4.11
C GLN A 21 -12.94 3.74 -3.18
N PHE A 22 -12.52 2.83 -2.30
CA PHE A 22 -11.30 2.92 -1.55
C PHE A 22 -10.34 2.87 -2.71
N PHE A 23 -9.84 4.04 -3.06
CA PHE A 23 -8.65 4.13 -3.86
C PHE A 23 -7.67 3.24 -3.13
N THR A 24 -7.50 2.01 -3.62
CA THR A 24 -6.46 1.07 -3.18
C THR A 24 -5.07 1.66 -3.42
N SER A 25 -5.03 2.82 -4.07
CA SER A 25 -3.88 3.70 -4.18
C SER A 25 -3.64 4.44 -2.87
N ILE A 26 -2.56 4.07 -2.19
CA ILE A 26 -1.88 4.97 -1.27
C ILE A 26 -1.63 6.26 -2.05
N THR A 27 -2.30 7.35 -1.66
CA THR A 27 -2.09 8.66 -2.27
C THR A 27 -0.60 8.96 -2.21
N ARG A 28 0.02 9.16 -3.38
CA ARG A 28 1.44 9.51 -3.44
C ARG A 28 1.66 10.67 -2.48
N PRO A 29 2.55 10.52 -1.49
CA PRO A 29 2.87 11.62 -0.60
C PRO A 29 3.27 12.83 -1.44
N GLU A 30 2.86 14.02 -1.02
CA GLU A 30 3.35 15.30 -1.57
C GLU A 30 4.82 15.51 -1.16
N VAL A 31 5.65 14.53 -1.46
CA VAL A 31 7.09 14.61 -1.27
C VAL A 31 7.58 15.36 -2.49
N GLN A 32 8.30 16.45 -2.24
CA GLN A 32 8.87 17.40 -3.19
C GLN A 32 9.92 16.80 -4.15
N ALA A 33 9.71 15.59 -4.63
CA ALA A 33 10.65 14.87 -5.45
C ALA A 33 9.89 14.06 -6.50
N ASN A 34 9.24 14.79 -7.41
CA ASN A 34 8.70 14.22 -8.66
C ASN A 34 9.79 13.52 -9.51
N ASN A 35 11.07 13.65 -9.13
CA ASN A 35 12.24 13.13 -9.85
C ASN A 35 13.19 12.30 -8.95
N ILE A 36 12.70 11.60 -7.92
CA ILE A 36 13.59 10.67 -7.18
C ILE A 36 14.03 9.57 -8.14
N ASN A 37 15.35 9.40 -8.28
CA ASN A 37 15.92 8.29 -9.01
C ASN A 37 16.30 7.18 -8.01
N TYR A 38 15.55 6.09 -8.03
CA TYR A 38 15.84 4.91 -7.23
C TYR A 38 16.85 4.02 -7.96
N PRO A 39 17.87 3.47 -7.27
CA PRO A 39 18.75 2.48 -7.87
C PRO A 39 17.95 1.31 -8.44
N HIS A 40 18.23 0.91 -9.69
CA HIS A 40 17.57 -0.25 -10.30
C HIS A 40 17.71 -1.52 -9.46
N SER A 41 18.86 -1.70 -8.79
CA SER A 41 19.10 -2.81 -7.87
C SER A 41 18.14 -2.82 -6.68
N LEU A 42 17.78 -1.65 -6.15
CA LEU A 42 16.81 -1.52 -5.05
C LEU A 42 15.41 -1.94 -5.52
N ILE A 43 14.98 -1.44 -6.69
CA ILE A 43 13.68 -1.81 -7.27
C ILE A 43 13.61 -3.32 -7.50
N HIS A 44 14.66 -3.91 -8.07
CA HIS A 44 14.72 -5.34 -8.32
C HIS A 44 14.69 -6.18 -7.04
N LEU A 45 15.34 -5.71 -5.97
CA LEU A 45 15.34 -6.37 -4.67
C LEU A 45 13.95 -6.36 -4.02
N ILE A 46 13.22 -5.25 -4.15
CA ILE A 46 11.84 -5.13 -3.67
C ILE A 46 10.93 -6.07 -4.48
N GLN A 47 11.06 -6.07 -5.80
CA GLN A 47 10.27 -6.95 -6.69
C GLN A 47 10.62 -8.44 -6.52
N GLY A 48 11.79 -8.77 -5.98
CA GLY A 48 12.15 -10.14 -5.61
C GLY A 48 11.40 -10.65 -4.36
N ASN A 49 10.75 -9.76 -3.60
CA ASN A 49 10.01 -10.05 -2.38
C ASN A 49 8.59 -9.46 -2.47
N LEU A 50 7.87 -9.78 -3.55
CA LEU A 50 6.49 -9.33 -3.75
C LEU A 50 5.54 -10.01 -2.78
N PHE A 51 4.57 -9.26 -2.28
CA PHE A 51 3.45 -9.79 -1.52
C PHE A 51 2.26 -10.05 -2.44
N GLN A 52 1.94 -11.33 -2.63
CA GLN A 52 0.91 -11.75 -3.58
C GLN A 52 -0.48 -11.85 -2.93
N GLY A 53 -0.56 -11.67 -1.61
CA GLY A 53 -1.80 -11.79 -0.84
C GLY A 53 -2.27 -13.24 -0.70
N LEU A 54 -1.35 -14.21 -0.75
CA LEU A 54 -1.68 -15.62 -0.60
C LEU A 54 -2.03 -15.94 0.87
N PRO A 55 -2.87 -16.96 1.12
CA PRO A 55 -3.29 -17.31 2.49
C PRO A 55 -2.16 -17.71 3.43
N ASN A 56 -1.00 -18.09 2.88
CA ASN A 56 0.19 -18.51 3.62
C ASN A 56 1.22 -17.39 3.79
N GLU A 57 0.99 -16.21 3.22
CA GLU A 57 1.88 -15.05 3.38
C GLU A 57 1.50 -14.25 4.62
N ASP A 58 2.51 -13.84 5.40
CA ASP A 58 2.32 -12.96 6.55
C ASP A 58 2.55 -11.49 6.13
N PRO A 59 1.51 -10.63 6.18
CA PRO A 59 1.65 -9.21 5.83
C PRO A 59 2.63 -8.46 6.74
N TYR A 60 2.80 -8.89 8.00
CA TYR A 60 3.75 -8.26 8.91
C TYR A 60 5.19 -8.63 8.58
N ALA A 61 5.45 -9.90 8.23
CA ALA A 61 6.76 -10.34 7.76
C ALA A 61 7.16 -9.67 6.44
N HIS A 62 6.19 -9.51 5.52
CA HIS A 62 6.40 -8.74 4.28
C HIS A 62 6.82 -7.30 4.59
N LEU A 63 6.04 -6.61 5.43
CA LEU A 63 6.32 -5.22 5.78
C LEU A 63 7.69 -5.06 6.45
N ALA A 64 8.09 -5.99 7.34
CA ALA A 64 9.39 -5.98 7.97
C ALA A 64 10.52 -6.10 6.93
N THR A 65 10.43 -7.09 6.04
CA THR A 65 11.38 -7.31 4.95
C THR A 65 11.48 -6.07 4.04
N PHE A 66 10.35 -5.50 3.67
CA PHE A 66 10.28 -4.28 2.86
C PHE A 66 11.00 -3.10 3.53
N ILE A 67 10.78 -2.89 4.83
CA ILE A 67 11.44 -1.83 5.59
C ILE A 67 12.95 -2.06 5.65
N GLU A 68 13.40 -3.30 5.86
CA GLU A 68 14.82 -3.65 5.85
C GLU A 68 15.47 -3.37 4.50
N ILE A 69 14.84 -3.78 3.40
CA ILE A 69 15.30 -3.51 2.04
C ILE A 69 15.41 -1.99 1.81
N CYS A 70 14.38 -1.22 2.17
CA CYS A 70 14.42 0.23 2.05
C CYS A 70 15.55 0.88 2.86
N ASN A 71 15.91 0.30 4.01
CA ASN A 71 16.98 0.83 4.87
C ASN A 71 18.40 0.59 4.31
N THR A 72 18.56 -0.28 3.31
CA THR A 72 19.86 -0.56 2.67
C THR A 72 20.38 0.62 1.84
N VAL A 73 19.48 1.51 1.42
CA VAL A 73 19.80 2.68 0.59
C VAL A 73 19.33 3.93 1.31
N LYS A 74 20.16 4.97 1.34
CA LYS A 74 19.77 6.30 1.78
C LYS A 74 19.96 7.29 0.65
N ILE A 75 18.90 8.01 0.31
CA ILE A 75 18.92 9.06 -0.72
C ILE A 75 18.97 10.41 -0.01
N VAL A 76 20.04 11.16 -0.24
CA VAL A 76 20.22 12.49 0.37
C VAL A 76 19.06 13.40 -0.04
N GLY A 77 18.44 14.06 0.94
CA GLY A 77 17.33 14.98 0.71
C GLY A 77 15.95 14.33 0.58
N VAL A 78 15.85 13.00 0.63
CA VAL A 78 14.57 12.29 0.66
C VAL A 78 14.33 11.73 2.06
N PRO A 79 13.22 12.06 2.74
CA PRO A 79 12.87 11.43 4.01
C PRO A 79 12.65 9.93 3.87
N ASP A 80 13.12 9.10 4.81
CA ASP A 80 12.98 7.64 4.74
C ASP A 80 11.51 7.19 4.58
N LYS A 81 10.59 7.88 5.27
CA LYS A 81 9.15 7.63 5.16
C LYS A 81 8.62 7.89 3.74
N ALA A 82 9.10 8.94 3.10
CA ALA A 82 8.72 9.31 1.74
C ALA A 82 9.19 8.25 0.73
N MET A 83 10.45 7.84 0.85
CA MET A 83 11.04 6.78 0.04
C MET A 83 10.22 5.49 0.18
N ARG A 84 9.99 5.02 1.41
CA ARG A 84 9.20 3.81 1.68
C ARG A 84 7.80 3.90 1.08
N LEU A 85 7.08 5.00 1.27
CA LEU A 85 5.73 5.15 0.72
C LEU A 85 5.70 5.10 -0.82
N SER A 86 6.70 5.68 -1.48
CA SER A 86 6.77 5.65 -2.94
C SER A 86 7.25 4.30 -3.51
N LEU A 87 8.04 3.55 -2.75
CA LEU A 87 8.58 2.24 -3.14
C LEU A 87 7.61 1.09 -2.83
N PHE A 88 6.64 1.31 -1.94
CA PHE A 88 5.70 0.29 -1.51
C PHE A 88 4.90 -0.31 -2.67
N SER A 89 4.55 0.48 -3.68
CA SER A 89 3.83 -0.01 -4.87
C SER A 89 4.62 -1.01 -5.71
N PHE A 90 5.94 -1.11 -5.54
CA PHE A 90 6.76 -2.13 -6.21
C PHE A 90 6.84 -3.44 -5.42
N SER A 91 6.32 -3.47 -4.19
CA SER A 91 6.34 -4.61 -3.28
C SER A 91 5.02 -5.40 -3.26
N LEU A 92 4.01 -4.92 -3.99
CA LEU A 92 2.68 -5.53 -4.14
C LEU A 92 2.50 -6.07 -5.56
#